data_AF-A0A2E6ZT28-F1
#
_entry.id   AF-A0A2E6ZT28-F1
#
_cell.length_a   1.000
_cell.length_b   1.000
_cell.length_c   1.000
_cell.angle_alpha   90.00
_cell.angle_beta   90.00
_cell.angle_gamma   90.00
#
_symmetry.space_group_name_H-M   'P 1'
#
loop_
_entity.id
_entity.type
_entity.pdbx_description
1 polymer ?
#
loop_
_entity_poly.entity_id
_entity_poly.type
_entity_poly.pdbx_seq_one_letter_code
_entity_poly.pdbx_strand_id
1 'polypeptide(L)'
;MNVDTYRNVFSSALALTLVLFGAPVTFAQSPALFVSFTDANDGTPVTDITADEVVIEVDGAHGETLNLEPIDWPVRVTIFVDNGVASVPALADMREGVTLFLEEMPPDVEVAIGTIGGRPQFQARHTTDRAELADAIGTIAPDMEGAAMFVDALYEEAERMHEDEEGQYFPVVVMVATNGPEGSSRVRERPFREMMERLFANSATVHTKMWAIISAGGIAQGGDQGQLGQSIGEATGGTFEALTSSNGFRTLLPALAQDIARKHRLVSSQYRVTFAPPEEASDQPAIRVLTTRSGVNMTPTMNGNIP
;
A
#
# COMPACT_ATOMS: atom_id res chain seq x y z
N MET A 1 -1.57 -65.77 -0.48
CA MET A 1 -1.78 -64.91 0.69
C MET A 1 -1.00 -63.64 0.38
N ASN A 2 -1.70 -62.65 -0.19
CA ASN A 2 -1.13 -61.38 -0.64
C ASN A 2 -0.81 -60.51 0.57
N VAL A 3 0.36 -59.90 0.58
CA VAL A 3 0.69 -58.76 1.44
C VAL A 3 0.81 -57.57 0.51
N ASP A 4 -0.29 -56.85 0.32
CA ASP A 4 -0.33 -55.64 -0.48
C ASP A 4 0.06 -54.42 0.38
N THR A 5 1.23 -53.92 0.02
CA THR A 5 1.89 -52.64 0.30
C THR A 5 0.93 -51.45 0.38
N TYR A 6 0.84 -50.80 1.55
CA TYR A 6 0.35 -49.42 1.67
C TYR A 6 1.44 -48.46 1.17
N ARG A 7 1.32 -48.00 -0.08
CA ARG A 7 2.04 -46.81 -0.58
C ARG A 7 1.28 -45.58 -0.12
N ASN A 8 1.80 -44.90 0.90
CA ASN A 8 1.45 -43.50 1.16
C ASN A 8 1.97 -42.66 0.00
N VAL A 9 1.05 -42.25 -0.89
CA VAL A 9 1.33 -41.24 -1.90
C VAL A 9 1.18 -39.89 -1.21
N PHE A 10 2.26 -39.39 -0.60
CA PHE A 10 2.39 -37.97 -0.31
C PHE A 10 2.58 -37.27 -1.66
N SER A 11 1.49 -36.74 -2.22
CA SER A 11 1.55 -35.80 -3.34
C SER A 11 2.27 -34.55 -2.83
N SER A 12 3.40 -34.23 -3.46
CA SER A 12 4.21 -33.06 -3.15
C SER A 12 3.39 -31.78 -3.36
N ALA A 13 2.89 -31.18 -2.29
CA ALA A 13 2.40 -29.81 -2.31
C ALA A 13 3.61 -28.88 -2.34
N LEU A 14 3.71 -28.06 -3.39
CA LEU A 14 4.73 -27.02 -3.48
C LEU A 14 4.29 -25.85 -2.57
N ALA A 15 4.60 -25.95 -1.28
CA ALA A 15 4.34 -24.88 -0.32
C ALA A 15 5.33 -23.73 -0.56
N LEU A 16 4.85 -22.61 -1.08
CA LEU A 16 5.64 -21.38 -1.15
C LEU A 16 5.88 -20.91 0.29
N THR A 17 7.11 -21.08 0.76
CA THR A 17 7.53 -20.73 2.13
C THR A 17 8.05 -19.31 2.16
N LEU A 18 7.41 -18.41 2.91
CA LEU A 18 8.00 -17.14 3.30
C LEU A 18 8.42 -17.22 4.77
N VAL A 19 9.71 -16.98 5.04
CA VAL A 19 10.26 -16.89 6.39
C VAL A 19 10.35 -15.41 6.75
N LEU A 20 9.56 -14.98 7.73
CA LEU A 20 9.65 -13.63 8.30
C LEU A 20 10.63 -13.68 9.49
N PHE A 21 11.69 -12.88 9.45
CA PHE A 21 12.61 -12.67 10.58
C PHE A 21 12.16 -11.42 11.34
N GLY A 22 11.79 -11.56 12.62
CA GLY A 22 11.36 -10.46 13.47
C GLY A 22 12.50 -9.72 14.19
N ALA A 23 12.29 -8.44 14.49
CA ALA A 23 13.02 -7.72 15.55
C ALA A 23 12.74 -8.38 16.93
N PRO A 24 13.51 -8.12 18.01
CA PRO A 24 13.21 -8.74 19.31
C PRO A 24 11.79 -8.39 19.77
N VAL A 25 10.90 -9.37 19.82
CA VAL A 25 9.52 -9.22 20.28
C VAL A 25 9.38 -9.96 21.61
N THR A 26 9.08 -9.23 22.68
CA THR A 26 8.53 -9.86 23.88
C THR A 26 7.04 -10.08 23.63
N PHE A 27 6.59 -11.34 23.53
CA PHE A 27 5.16 -11.66 23.37
C PHE A 27 4.42 -11.38 24.69
N ALA A 28 4.07 -10.11 24.93
CA ALA A 28 3.22 -9.70 26.05
C ALA A 28 1.72 -9.99 25.79
N GLN A 29 1.36 -10.27 24.54
CA GLN A 29 0.04 -10.68 24.02
C GLN A 29 0.26 -11.69 22.89
N SER A 30 -0.73 -12.54 22.59
CA SER A 30 -0.64 -13.49 21.48
C SER A 30 -0.37 -12.75 20.17
N PRO A 31 0.72 -13.07 19.44
CA PRO A 31 1.03 -12.41 18.17
C PRO A 31 -0.06 -12.63 17.13
N ALA A 32 -0.20 -11.64 16.25
CA ALA A 32 -1.10 -11.66 15.10
C ALA A 32 -0.33 -11.51 13.79
N LEU A 33 -0.77 -12.25 12.77
CA LEU A 33 -0.33 -12.14 11.38
C LEU A 33 -1.56 -11.94 10.51
N PHE A 34 -1.38 -11.33 9.34
CA PHE A 34 -2.40 -11.31 8.31
C PHE A 34 -2.00 -12.29 7.20
N VAL A 35 -2.97 -13.03 6.67
CA VAL A 35 -2.72 -14.02 5.63
C VAL A 35 -3.79 -13.91 4.56
N SER A 36 -3.37 -13.66 3.32
CA SER A 36 -4.23 -13.86 2.17
C SER A 36 -4.05 -15.28 1.63
N PHE A 37 -5.18 -15.96 1.43
CA PHE A 37 -5.24 -17.25 0.78
C PHE A 37 -5.83 -17.07 -0.62
N THR A 38 -5.19 -17.60 -1.64
CA THR A 38 -5.65 -17.50 -3.04
C THR A 38 -5.61 -18.84 -3.75
N ASP A 39 -6.50 -19.06 -4.72
CA ASP A 39 -6.44 -20.24 -5.58
C ASP A 39 -5.12 -20.25 -6.37
N ALA A 40 -4.45 -21.39 -6.38
CA ALA A 40 -3.13 -21.51 -6.98
C ALA A 40 -3.10 -21.36 -8.50
N ASN A 41 -4.26 -21.50 -9.18
CA ASN A 41 -4.36 -21.42 -10.63
C ASN A 41 -4.67 -20.02 -11.12
N ASP A 42 -5.60 -19.31 -10.45
CA ASP A 42 -6.12 -18.03 -10.93
C ASP A 42 -5.96 -16.85 -9.96
N GLY A 43 -5.47 -17.09 -8.75
CA GLY A 43 -5.21 -16.05 -7.75
C GLY A 43 -6.47 -15.46 -7.10
N THR A 44 -7.64 -16.07 -7.29
CA THR A 44 -8.88 -15.64 -6.65
C THR A 44 -8.81 -15.82 -5.13
N PRO A 45 -9.25 -14.86 -4.30
CA PRO A 45 -9.28 -15.03 -2.86
C PRO A 45 -10.09 -16.25 -2.40
N VAL A 46 -9.54 -17.02 -1.48
CA VAL A 46 -10.17 -18.17 -0.83
C VAL A 46 -10.74 -17.70 0.51
N THR A 47 -12.07 -17.56 0.57
CA THR A 47 -12.81 -16.91 1.67
C THR A 47 -13.54 -17.90 2.60
N ASP A 48 -13.26 -19.19 2.46
CA ASP A 48 -13.84 -20.27 3.27
C ASP A 48 -12.76 -21.16 3.92
N ILE A 49 -11.53 -20.65 4.09
CA ILE A 49 -10.47 -21.35 4.83
C ILE A 49 -10.84 -21.45 6.31
N THR A 50 -10.58 -22.61 6.91
CA THR A 50 -10.93 -22.88 8.32
C THR A 50 -9.68 -22.93 9.20
N ALA A 51 -9.86 -22.74 10.50
CA ALA A 51 -8.74 -22.69 11.45
C ALA A 51 -7.94 -24.01 11.50
N ASP A 52 -8.59 -25.16 11.32
CA ASP A 52 -7.95 -26.48 11.27
C ASP A 52 -7.16 -26.73 9.98
N GLU A 53 -7.36 -25.91 8.95
CA GLU A 53 -6.59 -25.94 7.71
C GLU A 53 -5.35 -25.05 7.75
N VAL A 54 -5.15 -24.25 8.80
CA VAL A 54 -4.03 -23.31 8.93
C VAL A 54 -3.08 -23.77 10.04
N VAL A 55 -1.82 -23.96 9.67
CA VAL A 55 -0.76 -24.38 10.59
C VAL A 55 0.28 -23.28 10.71
N ILE A 56 0.57 -22.85 11.94
CA ILE A 56 1.66 -21.93 12.24
C ILE A 56 2.85 -22.73 12.76
N GLU A 57 4.03 -22.52 12.17
CA GLU A 57 5.29 -23.01 12.72
C GLU A 57 6.13 -21.83 13.22
N VAL A 58 6.73 -22.00 14.39
CA VAL A 58 7.62 -21.04 15.04
C VAL A 58 8.93 -21.78 15.34
N ASP A 59 10.04 -21.35 14.75
CA ASP A 59 11.34 -22.04 14.83
C ASP A 59 11.29 -23.53 14.44
N GLY A 60 10.36 -23.88 13.54
CA GLY A 60 10.14 -25.25 13.07
C GLY A 60 9.31 -26.13 14.01
N ALA A 61 8.84 -25.60 15.14
CA ALA A 61 7.87 -26.25 16.02
C ALA A 61 6.45 -25.74 15.74
N HIS A 62 5.44 -26.60 15.91
CA HIS A 62 4.05 -26.22 15.71
C HIS A 62 3.57 -25.26 16.81
N GLY A 63 3.14 -24.06 16.41
CA GLY A 63 2.37 -23.16 17.25
C GLY A 63 0.89 -23.54 17.26
N GLU A 64 0.18 -23.13 18.31
CA GLU A 64 -1.26 -23.34 18.41
C GLU A 64 -2.00 -22.14 17.79
N THR A 65 -2.76 -22.37 16.73
CA THR A 65 -3.66 -21.35 16.17
C THR A 65 -4.80 -21.10 17.15
N LEU A 66 -4.90 -19.88 17.68
CA LEU A 66 -5.90 -19.50 18.68
C LEU A 66 -7.17 -18.94 18.04
N ASN A 67 -7.01 -18.18 16.95
CA ASN A 67 -8.12 -17.56 16.23
C ASN A 67 -7.75 -17.33 14.76
N LEU A 68 -8.76 -17.45 13.90
CA LEU A 68 -8.71 -17.14 12.48
C LEU A 68 -9.89 -16.23 12.15
N GLU A 69 -9.64 -14.94 12.05
CA GLU A 69 -10.67 -13.90 11.86
C GLU A 69 -10.62 -13.38 10.42
N PRO A 70 -11.73 -13.42 9.66
CA PRO A 70 -11.77 -12.77 8.34
C PRO A 70 -11.68 -11.25 8.48
N ILE A 71 -10.93 -10.61 7.59
CA ILE A 71 -10.73 -9.16 7.51
C ILE A 71 -11.17 -8.70 6.13
N ASP A 72 -12.12 -7.76 6.09
CA ASP A 72 -12.73 -7.19 4.90
C ASP A 72 -12.35 -5.71 4.68
N TRP A 73 -11.26 -5.26 5.32
CA TRP A 73 -10.83 -3.87 5.28
C TRP A 73 -10.46 -3.44 3.85
N PRO A 74 -11.11 -2.40 3.30
CA PRO A 74 -10.86 -1.96 1.93
C PRO A 74 -9.54 -1.21 1.81
N VAL A 75 -9.04 -1.07 0.58
CA VAL A 75 -8.10 0.01 0.28
C VAL A 75 -8.84 1.35 0.35
N ARG A 76 -8.17 2.39 0.86
CA ARG A 76 -8.63 3.78 0.82
C ARG A 76 -7.55 4.67 0.20
N VAL A 77 -7.90 5.47 -0.81
CA VAL A 77 -6.92 6.17 -1.65
C VAL A 77 -6.95 7.68 -1.40
N THR A 78 -5.79 8.29 -1.19
CA THR A 78 -5.61 9.76 -1.24
C THR A 78 -4.76 10.12 -2.45
N ILE A 79 -5.27 10.96 -3.35
CA ILE A 79 -4.53 11.46 -4.51
C ILE A 79 -4.16 12.92 -4.27
N PHE A 80 -2.87 13.23 -4.30
CA PHE A 80 -2.37 14.60 -4.27
C PHE A 80 -1.88 15.01 -5.66
N VAL A 81 -2.39 16.13 -6.16
CA VAL A 81 -2.03 16.70 -7.46
C VAL A 81 -1.24 17.98 -7.28
N ASP A 82 -0.03 18.01 -7.84
CA ASP A 82 0.77 19.21 -7.91
C ASP A 82 0.15 20.20 -8.91
N ASN A 83 -0.39 21.29 -8.37
CA ASN A 83 -0.92 22.42 -9.13
C ASN A 83 -0.04 23.66 -8.98
N GLY A 84 1.19 23.54 -8.49
CA GLY A 84 2.12 24.66 -8.31
C GLY A 84 2.64 25.22 -9.64
N VAL A 85 3.41 26.30 -9.55
CA VAL A 85 3.91 27.04 -10.73
C VAL A 85 4.69 26.19 -11.74
N ALA A 86 5.44 25.19 -11.25
CA ALA A 86 6.23 24.27 -12.09
C ALA A 86 5.35 23.28 -12.87
N SER A 87 4.14 23.02 -12.39
CA SER A 87 3.24 21.98 -12.90
C SER A 87 2.26 22.48 -13.95
N VAL A 88 2.18 23.81 -14.16
CA VAL A 88 1.31 24.44 -15.16
C VAL A 88 1.35 23.73 -16.53
N PRO A 89 2.51 23.36 -17.10
CA PRO A 89 2.55 22.70 -18.40
C PRO A 89 1.96 21.28 -18.41
N ALA A 90 1.95 20.61 -17.25
CA ALA A 90 1.50 19.23 -17.10
C ALA A 90 0.10 19.10 -16.49
N LEU A 91 -0.46 20.17 -15.92
CA LEU A 91 -1.69 20.10 -15.11
C LEU A 91 -2.89 19.53 -15.87
N ALA A 92 -2.99 19.80 -17.18
CA ALA A 92 -4.04 19.19 -18.00
C ALA A 92 -3.88 17.66 -18.10
N ASP A 93 -2.65 17.18 -18.31
CA ASP A 93 -2.35 15.74 -18.38
C ASP A 93 -2.50 15.05 -17.03
N MET A 94 -2.13 15.74 -15.94
CA MET A 94 -2.33 15.26 -14.58
C MET A 94 -3.82 15.07 -14.27
N ARG A 95 -4.65 16.09 -14.53
CA ARG A 95 -6.11 15.99 -14.32
C ARG A 95 -6.73 14.88 -15.14
N GLU A 96 -6.38 14.78 -16.43
CA GLU A 96 -6.87 13.70 -17.29
C GLU A 96 -6.41 12.32 -16.82
N GLY A 97 -5.15 12.18 -16.40
CA GLY A 97 -4.64 10.92 -15.84
C GLY A 97 -5.33 10.54 -14.52
N VAL A 98 -5.67 11.50 -13.66
CA VAL A 98 -6.45 11.24 -12.44
C VAL A 98 -7.91 10.89 -12.77
N THR A 99 -8.52 11.50 -13.80
CA THR A 99 -9.84 11.06 -14.29
C THR A 99 -9.81 9.61 -14.73
N LEU A 100 -8.84 9.23 -15.58
CA LEU A 100 -8.69 7.85 -16.05
C LEU A 100 -8.32 6.88 -14.92
N PHE A 101 -7.58 7.32 -13.90
CA PHE A 101 -7.33 6.53 -12.68
C PHE A 101 -8.65 6.15 -12.01
N LEU A 102 -9.57 7.10 -11.82
CA LEU A 102 -10.86 6.85 -11.16
C LEU A 102 -11.77 5.91 -11.96
N GLU A 103 -11.67 5.91 -13.29
CA GLU A 103 -12.42 5.00 -14.16
C GLU A 103 -12.03 3.53 -13.96
N GLU A 104 -10.76 3.26 -13.62
CA GLU A 104 -10.24 1.92 -13.35
C GLU A 104 -10.40 1.48 -11.89
N MET A 105 -10.76 2.40 -10.99
CA MET A 105 -10.88 2.12 -9.55
C MET A 105 -12.21 1.43 -9.18
N PRO A 106 -12.19 0.35 -8.38
CA PRO A 106 -13.40 -0.30 -7.89
C PRO A 106 -14.37 0.70 -7.22
N PRO A 107 -15.69 0.59 -7.49
CA PRO A 107 -16.67 1.61 -7.11
C PRO A 107 -16.84 1.77 -5.60
N ASP A 108 -16.51 0.74 -4.83
CA ASP A 108 -16.54 0.67 -3.38
C ASP A 108 -15.29 1.27 -2.70
N VAL A 109 -14.23 1.56 -3.47
CA VAL A 109 -13.04 2.23 -2.93
C VAL A 109 -13.30 3.73 -2.77
N GLU A 110 -13.13 4.19 -1.54
CA GLU A 110 -13.12 5.61 -1.20
C GLU A 110 -11.84 6.28 -1.72
N VAL A 111 -12.02 7.43 -2.36
CA VAL A 111 -10.92 8.26 -2.85
C VAL A 111 -11.07 9.68 -2.30
N ALA A 112 -9.95 10.30 -1.90
CA ALA A 112 -9.85 11.73 -1.65
C ALA A 112 -8.93 12.39 -2.69
N ILE A 113 -9.19 13.65 -3.00
CA ILE A 113 -8.38 14.44 -3.94
C ILE A 113 -7.94 15.72 -3.25
N GLY A 114 -6.63 15.97 -3.28
CA GLY A 114 -6.02 17.18 -2.77
C GLY A 114 -5.00 17.79 -3.73
N THR A 115 -4.66 19.05 -3.51
CA THR A 115 -3.64 19.81 -4.25
C THR A 115 -2.48 20.20 -3.35
N ILE A 116 -1.29 20.37 -3.94
CA ILE A 116 -0.06 20.63 -3.17
C ILE A 116 0.75 21.86 -3.62
N GLY A 117 0.28 22.66 -4.58
CA GLY A 117 0.96 23.89 -5.04
C GLY A 117 0.88 25.03 -4.02
N GLY A 118 1.46 24.85 -2.84
CA GLY A 118 1.21 25.66 -1.65
C GLY A 118 0.75 24.77 -0.51
N ARG A 119 0.01 25.34 0.46
CA ARG A 119 -0.52 24.53 1.57
C ARG A 119 -1.42 23.42 1.02
N PRO A 120 -1.29 22.17 1.50
CA PRO A 120 -2.17 21.09 1.06
C PRO A 120 -3.64 21.42 1.27
N GLN A 121 -4.47 21.22 0.24
CA GLN A 121 -5.91 21.49 0.29
C GLN A 121 -6.67 20.34 -0.34
N PHE A 122 -7.71 19.84 0.33
CA PHE A 122 -8.58 18.81 -0.22
C PHE A 122 -9.72 19.44 -1.02
N GLN A 123 -9.86 19.05 -2.28
CA GLN A 123 -11.00 19.39 -3.13
C GLN A 123 -12.17 18.43 -2.89
N ALA A 124 -11.87 17.18 -2.54
CA ALA A 124 -12.84 16.20 -2.06
C ALA A 124 -12.23 15.40 -0.90
N ARG A 125 -13.06 15.10 0.11
CA ARG A 125 -12.71 14.12 1.16
C ARG A 125 -12.95 12.70 0.62
N HIS A 126 -12.57 11.71 1.42
CA HIS A 126 -12.78 10.30 1.08
C HIS A 126 -14.26 10.05 0.82
N THR A 127 -14.57 9.67 -0.42
CA THR A 127 -15.93 9.41 -0.90
C THR A 127 -15.88 8.34 -1.99
N THR A 128 -16.98 7.61 -2.15
CA THR A 128 -17.20 6.73 -3.30
C THR A 128 -17.94 7.45 -4.44
N ASP A 129 -18.44 8.66 -4.21
CA ASP A 129 -19.18 9.44 -5.21
C ASP A 129 -18.26 9.90 -6.36
N ARG A 130 -18.40 9.23 -7.50
CA ARG A 130 -17.60 9.52 -8.70
C ARG A 130 -17.94 10.88 -9.33
N ALA A 131 -19.15 11.41 -9.12
CA ALA A 131 -19.50 12.73 -9.62
C ALA A 131 -18.83 13.82 -8.76
N GLU A 132 -18.84 13.66 -7.43
CA GLU A 132 -18.11 14.56 -6.51
C GLU A 132 -16.61 14.58 -6.82
N LEU A 133 -16.01 13.42 -7.06
CA LEU A 133 -14.59 13.32 -7.42
C LEU A 133 -14.29 13.95 -8.79
N ALA A 134 -15.16 13.75 -9.78
CA ALA A 134 -15.00 14.39 -11.09
C ALA A 134 -15.10 15.92 -11.00
N ASP A 135 -16.04 16.44 -10.21
CA ASP A 135 -16.17 17.87 -9.94
C ASP A 135 -14.91 18.40 -9.23
N ALA A 136 -14.40 17.67 -8.23
CA ALA A 136 -13.17 18.02 -7.52
C ALA A 136 -11.97 18.16 -8.46
N ILE A 137 -11.76 17.21 -9.40
CA ILE A 137 -10.71 17.31 -10.44
C ILE A 137 -10.91 18.56 -11.30
N GLY A 138 -12.16 18.85 -11.66
CA GLY A 138 -12.53 20.03 -12.46
C GLY A 138 -12.16 21.36 -11.80
N THR A 139 -12.15 21.42 -10.47
CA THR A 139 -11.78 22.62 -9.71
C THR A 139 -10.27 22.84 -9.54
N ILE A 140 -9.44 21.85 -9.86
CA ILE A 140 -7.98 21.98 -9.75
C ILE A 140 -7.48 23.02 -10.76
N ALA A 141 -7.09 24.17 -10.24
CA ALA A 141 -6.50 25.28 -10.98
C ALA A 141 -5.05 25.52 -10.56
N PRO A 142 -4.19 26.09 -11.42
CA PRO A 142 -2.84 26.43 -11.05
C PRO A 142 -2.78 27.42 -9.88
N ASP A 143 -1.94 27.11 -8.89
CA ASP A 143 -1.47 28.08 -7.92
C ASP A 143 -0.16 28.69 -8.44
N MET A 144 -0.25 29.92 -8.91
CA MET A 144 0.84 30.63 -9.57
C MET A 144 1.89 31.17 -8.58
N GLU A 145 1.61 31.11 -7.27
CA GLU A 145 2.47 31.64 -6.21
C GLU A 145 3.13 30.51 -5.39
N GLY A 146 2.55 29.31 -5.38
CA GLY A 146 3.02 28.17 -4.62
C GLY A 146 4.06 27.28 -5.31
N ALA A 147 5.14 26.98 -4.58
CA ALA A 147 5.95 25.80 -4.81
C ALA A 147 5.22 24.55 -4.26
N ALA A 148 5.49 23.37 -4.82
CA ALA A 148 4.84 22.15 -4.36
C ALA A 148 5.28 21.80 -2.93
N MET A 149 4.34 21.63 -2.01
CA MET A 149 4.60 21.20 -0.63
C MET A 149 4.35 19.69 -0.50
N PHE A 150 5.20 18.90 -1.16
CA PHE A 150 5.05 17.45 -1.28
C PHE A 150 5.16 16.75 0.08
N VAL A 151 6.16 17.12 0.88
CA VAL A 151 6.35 16.53 2.22
C VAL A 151 5.27 16.97 3.20
N ASP A 152 4.84 18.23 3.16
CA ASP A 152 3.75 18.70 4.02
C ASP A 152 2.45 17.95 3.68
N ALA A 153 2.15 17.65 2.42
CA ALA A 153 0.97 16.86 2.03
C ALA A 153 0.97 15.45 2.60
N LEU A 154 2.12 14.75 2.51
CA LEU A 154 2.29 13.43 3.12
C LEU A 154 2.20 13.49 4.64
N TYR A 155 2.73 14.54 5.27
CA TYR A 155 2.61 14.75 6.72
C TYR A 155 1.15 14.92 7.15
N GLU A 156 0.39 15.79 6.48
CA GLU A 156 -1.02 16.06 6.80
C GLU A 156 -1.88 14.79 6.63
N GLU A 157 -1.61 14.00 5.58
CA GLU A 157 -2.33 12.74 5.38
C GLU A 157 -1.93 11.67 6.40
N ALA A 158 -0.64 11.56 6.75
CA ALA A 158 -0.17 10.66 7.80
C ALA A 158 -0.71 11.06 9.19
N GLU A 159 -0.84 12.35 9.46
CA GLU A 159 -1.50 12.88 10.66
C GLU A 159 -2.98 12.50 10.71
N ARG A 160 -3.70 12.69 9.61
CA ARG A 160 -5.12 12.31 9.51
C ARG A 160 -5.34 10.81 9.73
N MET A 161 -4.47 9.95 9.19
CA MET A 161 -4.53 8.51 9.45
C MET A 161 -4.28 8.21 10.93
N HIS A 162 -3.30 8.89 11.55
CA HIS A 162 -2.97 8.70 12.95
C HIS A 162 -4.10 9.14 13.90
N GLU A 163 -4.86 10.17 13.53
CA GLU A 163 -6.02 10.66 14.28
C GLU A 163 -7.28 9.79 14.08
N ASP A 164 -7.29 8.92 13.06
CA ASP A 164 -8.41 8.03 12.72
C ASP A 164 -8.28 6.69 13.48
N GLU A 165 -8.54 6.71 14.78
CA GLU A 165 -8.37 5.55 15.68
C GLU A 165 -9.25 4.33 15.31
N GLU A 166 -10.33 4.55 14.56
CA GLU A 166 -11.27 3.51 14.10
C GLU A 166 -10.94 3.00 12.68
N GLY A 167 -9.84 3.48 12.08
CA GLY A 167 -9.52 3.24 10.69
C GLY A 167 -9.30 1.76 10.33
N GLN A 168 -10.33 1.14 9.74
CA GLN A 168 -10.30 -0.22 9.22
C GLN A 168 -10.13 -0.24 7.70
N TYR A 169 -8.97 0.24 7.24
CA TYR A 169 -8.64 0.31 5.81
C TYR A 169 -7.12 0.24 5.59
N PHE A 170 -6.70 -0.08 4.37
CA PHE A 170 -5.31 -0.01 3.94
C PHE A 170 -5.08 1.29 3.16
N PRO A 171 -4.35 2.27 3.72
CA PRO A 171 -4.15 3.57 3.08
C PRO A 171 -3.21 3.46 1.87
N VAL A 172 -3.60 4.07 0.76
CA VAL A 172 -2.74 4.27 -0.40
C VAL A 172 -2.69 5.75 -0.74
N VAL A 173 -1.49 6.34 -0.75
CA VAL A 173 -1.29 7.73 -1.16
C VAL A 173 -0.67 7.75 -2.55
N VAL A 174 -1.25 8.53 -3.46
CA VAL A 174 -0.76 8.72 -4.82
C VAL A 174 -0.36 10.17 -5.02
N MET A 175 0.95 10.42 -5.15
CA MET A 175 1.52 11.71 -5.47
C MET A 175 1.65 11.86 -6.99
N VAL A 176 0.94 12.83 -7.56
CA VAL A 176 1.00 13.21 -8.97
C VAL A 176 1.70 14.56 -9.06
N ALA A 177 3.00 14.55 -9.34
CA ALA A 177 3.85 15.72 -9.11
C ALA A 177 4.79 16.06 -10.27
N THR A 178 5.41 17.23 -10.20
CA THR A 178 6.64 17.52 -10.94
C THR A 178 7.84 17.45 -10.01
N ASN A 179 9.05 17.46 -10.55
CA ASN A 179 10.29 17.70 -9.79
C ASN A 179 10.56 19.21 -9.62
N GLY A 180 9.51 20.00 -9.42
CA GLY A 180 9.63 21.42 -9.14
C GLY A 180 10.30 21.70 -7.80
N PRO A 181 10.39 22.97 -7.39
CA PRO A 181 10.88 23.31 -6.06
C PRO A 181 10.01 22.70 -4.95
N GLU A 182 10.66 22.15 -3.92
CA GLU A 182 10.02 21.73 -2.68
C GLU A 182 9.76 22.95 -1.77
N GLY A 183 8.49 23.23 -1.50
CA GLY A 183 8.04 24.35 -0.66
C GLY A 183 7.76 23.98 0.80
N SER A 184 7.83 22.69 1.16
CA SER A 184 7.44 22.19 2.48
C SER A 184 8.29 22.74 3.61
N SER A 185 7.62 23.05 4.72
CA SER A 185 8.28 23.51 5.94
C SER A 185 8.70 22.36 6.86
N ARG A 186 8.10 21.17 6.68
CA ARG A 186 8.30 19.97 7.52
C ARG A 186 9.33 18.99 6.98
N VAL A 187 10.24 19.42 6.10
CA VAL A 187 11.39 18.62 5.62
C VAL A 187 12.48 18.36 6.66
N ARG A 188 12.32 18.91 7.87
CA ARG A 188 13.28 18.73 8.97
C ARG A 188 13.20 17.32 9.53
N GLU A 189 14.30 16.85 10.10
CA GLU A 189 14.44 15.46 10.55
C GLU A 189 13.29 14.96 11.45
N ARG A 190 12.87 15.75 12.45
CA ARG A 190 11.83 15.34 13.39
C ARG A 190 10.45 15.19 12.74
N PRO A 191 9.86 16.23 12.10
CA PRO A 191 8.57 16.09 11.42
C PRO A 191 8.58 15.01 10.32
N PHE A 192 9.68 14.89 9.58
CA PHE A 192 9.83 13.84 8.57
C PHE A 192 9.79 12.44 9.18
N ARG A 193 10.49 12.24 10.31
CA ARG A 193 10.47 10.96 11.04
C ARG A 193 9.09 10.64 11.59
N GLU A 194 8.41 11.62 12.20
CA GLU A 194 7.04 11.47 12.69
C GLU A 194 6.07 11.06 11.56
N MET A 195 6.20 11.68 10.38
CA MET A 195 5.44 11.26 9.18
C MET A 195 5.73 9.80 8.81
N MET A 196 7.00 9.40 8.70
CA MET A 196 7.36 8.02 8.35
C MET A 196 6.86 7.01 9.39
N GLU A 197 6.99 7.31 10.68
CA GLU A 197 6.46 6.49 11.77
C GLU A 197 4.95 6.29 11.65
N ARG A 198 4.20 7.36 11.36
CA ARG A 198 2.74 7.31 11.15
C ARG A 198 2.36 6.53 9.89
N LEU A 199 3.09 6.69 8.79
CA LEU A 199 2.87 5.90 7.56
C LEU A 199 3.06 4.40 7.82
N PHE A 200 4.12 4.03 8.55
CA PHE A 200 4.37 2.63 8.91
C PHE A 200 3.34 2.07 9.89
N ALA A 201 2.97 2.83 10.92
CA ALA A 201 1.98 2.41 11.90
C ALA A 201 0.62 2.11 11.25
N ASN A 202 0.26 2.86 10.20
CA ASN A 202 -0.97 2.68 9.44
C ASN A 202 -0.81 1.76 8.22
N SER A 203 0.36 1.13 8.04
CA SER A 203 0.65 0.27 6.89
C SER A 203 0.38 0.94 5.53
N ALA A 204 0.57 2.26 5.47
CA ALA A 204 0.31 3.05 4.27
C ALA A 204 1.30 2.71 3.15
N THR A 205 0.82 2.76 1.91
CA THR A 205 1.67 2.64 0.71
C THR A 205 1.68 3.96 -0.05
N VAL A 206 2.86 4.45 -0.43
CA VAL A 206 2.99 5.72 -1.16
C VAL A 206 3.52 5.50 -2.57
N HIS A 207 2.71 5.84 -3.58
CA HIS A 207 3.11 5.86 -4.97
C HIS A 207 3.37 7.30 -5.43
N THR A 208 4.43 7.51 -6.19
CA THR A 208 4.76 8.81 -6.78
C THR A 208 4.94 8.66 -8.28
N LYS A 209 4.13 9.39 -9.04
CA LYS A 209 4.31 9.61 -10.47
C LYS A 209 4.80 11.04 -10.65
N MET A 210 6.00 11.20 -11.15
CA MET A 210 6.66 12.50 -11.19
C MET A 210 7.12 12.85 -12.60
N TRP A 211 6.63 13.94 -13.18
CA TRP A 211 7.20 14.44 -14.43
C TRP A 211 8.51 15.19 -14.14
N ALA A 212 9.60 14.71 -14.75
CA ALA A 212 10.91 15.31 -14.61
C ALA A 212 11.08 16.48 -15.59
N ILE A 213 10.95 17.70 -15.08
CA ILE A 213 11.29 18.94 -15.77
C ILE A 213 12.81 19.00 -15.91
N ILE A 214 13.27 18.90 -17.16
CA ILE A 214 14.68 19.02 -17.54
C ILE A 214 14.94 20.49 -17.87
N SER A 215 15.91 21.11 -17.18
CA SER A 215 16.34 22.47 -17.52
C SER A 215 17.02 22.51 -18.90
N ALA A 216 17.13 23.69 -19.51
CA ALA A 216 17.77 23.88 -20.82
C ALA A 216 19.22 23.35 -20.92
N GLY A 217 19.89 23.08 -19.78
CA GLY A 217 21.22 22.46 -19.71
C GLY A 217 21.23 20.94 -19.56
N GLY A 218 20.09 20.25 -19.63
CA GLY A 218 20.01 18.79 -19.49
C GLY A 218 20.03 18.28 -18.04
N ILE A 219 20.00 19.18 -17.05
CA ILE A 219 19.97 18.82 -15.63
C ILE A 219 18.52 18.88 -15.14
N ALA A 220 18.03 17.82 -14.51
CA ALA A 220 16.73 17.79 -13.84
C ALA A 220 16.71 18.84 -12.71
N GLN A 221 15.65 19.67 -12.64
CA GLN A 221 15.41 20.50 -11.46
C GLN A 221 14.89 19.66 -10.28
N GLY A 222 14.98 20.16 -9.04
CA GLY A 222 14.32 19.58 -7.87
C GLY A 222 14.69 18.13 -7.52
N GLY A 223 15.99 17.79 -7.55
CA GLY A 223 16.48 16.45 -7.20
C GLY A 223 16.01 15.92 -5.84
N ASP A 224 15.74 16.82 -4.90
CA ASP A 224 15.29 16.48 -3.54
C ASP A 224 13.91 15.79 -3.54
N GLN A 225 12.93 16.28 -4.32
CA GLN A 225 11.60 15.66 -4.36
C GLN A 225 11.62 14.28 -5.02
N GLY A 226 12.40 14.12 -6.09
CA GLY A 226 12.56 12.83 -6.75
C GLY A 226 13.19 11.79 -5.82
N GLN A 227 14.26 12.16 -5.12
CA GLN A 227 14.92 11.28 -4.16
C GLN A 227 14.02 10.94 -2.97
N LEU A 228 13.28 11.92 -2.44
CA LEU A 228 12.31 11.69 -1.36
C LEU A 228 11.18 10.77 -1.81
N GLY A 229 10.57 11.03 -2.97
CA GLY A 229 9.51 10.20 -3.53
C GLY A 229 9.97 8.75 -3.74
N GLN A 230 11.19 8.55 -4.25
CA GLN A 230 11.81 7.23 -4.35
C GLN A 230 11.99 6.57 -2.98
N SER A 231 12.62 7.27 -2.04
CA SER A 231 12.95 6.72 -0.72
C SER A 231 11.70 6.37 0.08
N ILE A 232 10.66 7.23 0.04
CA ILE A 232 9.39 7.00 0.72
C ILE A 232 8.62 5.87 0.05
N GLY A 233 8.59 5.83 -1.29
CA GLY A 233 7.97 4.73 -2.04
C GLY A 233 8.59 3.39 -1.67
N GLU A 234 9.92 3.27 -1.76
CA GLU A 234 10.65 2.05 -1.38
C GLU A 234 10.38 1.64 0.07
N ALA A 235 10.40 2.60 0.99
CA ALA A 235 10.18 2.33 2.42
C ALA A 235 8.76 1.85 2.74
N THR A 236 7.74 2.32 1.99
CA THR A 236 6.33 2.03 2.22
C THR A 236 5.77 0.89 1.34
N GLY A 237 6.65 0.23 0.57
CA GLY A 237 6.25 -0.79 -0.42
C GLY A 237 5.49 -0.23 -1.62
N GLY A 238 5.58 1.08 -1.86
CA GLY A 238 5.01 1.75 -3.02
C GLY A 238 6.01 1.89 -4.17
N THR A 239 5.73 2.80 -5.10
CA THR A 239 6.54 2.95 -6.32
C THR A 239 6.88 4.41 -6.60
N PHE A 240 8.05 4.64 -7.17
CA PHE A 240 8.41 5.93 -7.76
C PHE A 240 8.68 5.76 -9.25
N GLU A 241 8.02 6.57 -10.07
CA GLU A 241 8.23 6.58 -11.50
C GLU A 241 8.42 8.01 -12.00
N ALA A 242 9.59 8.24 -12.61
CA ALA A 242 9.91 9.49 -13.29
C ALA A 242 9.45 9.43 -14.75
N LEU A 243 8.63 10.39 -15.16
CA LEU A 243 8.13 10.54 -16.51
C LEU A 243 9.04 11.48 -17.30
N THR A 244 9.33 11.12 -18.55
CA THR A 244 10.05 11.99 -19.49
C THR A 244 9.13 13.00 -20.20
N SER A 245 7.81 12.75 -20.20
CA SER A 245 6.77 13.61 -20.76
C SER A 245 5.53 13.64 -19.86
N SER A 246 4.84 14.78 -19.81
CA SER A 246 3.62 14.96 -19.01
C SER A 246 2.48 14.03 -19.43
N ASN A 247 2.32 13.76 -20.73
CA ASN A 247 1.26 12.89 -21.22
C ASN A 247 1.34 11.44 -20.70
N GLY A 248 2.49 11.00 -20.17
CA GLY A 248 2.62 9.67 -19.58
C GLY A 248 1.75 9.46 -18.33
N PHE A 249 1.27 10.54 -17.68
CA PHE A 249 0.29 10.44 -16.59
C PHE A 249 -0.99 9.73 -17.04
N ARG A 250 -1.41 9.96 -18.29
CA ARG A 250 -2.61 9.34 -18.89
C ARG A 250 -2.48 7.82 -19.08
N THR A 251 -1.26 7.29 -19.02
CA THR A 251 -0.98 5.85 -19.15
C THR A 251 -0.66 5.23 -17.80
N LEU A 252 0.21 5.88 -17.01
CA LEU A 252 0.73 5.30 -15.78
C LEU A 252 -0.27 5.34 -14.62
N LEU A 253 -1.14 6.36 -14.56
CA LEU A 253 -2.14 6.44 -13.49
C LEU A 253 -3.23 5.36 -13.65
N PRO A 254 -3.81 5.11 -14.83
CA PRO A 254 -4.74 3.99 -15.00
C PRO A 254 -4.11 2.62 -14.71
N ALA A 255 -2.86 2.40 -15.13
CA ALA A 255 -2.14 1.17 -14.80
C ALA A 255 -1.96 1.02 -13.28
N LEU A 256 -1.59 2.10 -12.58
CA LEU A 256 -1.51 2.09 -11.11
C LEU A 256 -2.87 1.81 -10.47
N ALA A 257 -3.97 2.37 -10.97
CA ALA A 257 -5.31 2.09 -10.47
C ALA A 257 -5.66 0.61 -10.60
N GLN A 258 -5.32 -0.04 -11.71
CA GLN A 258 -5.50 -1.48 -11.90
C GLN A 258 -4.68 -2.30 -10.89
N ASP A 259 -3.46 -1.86 -10.57
CA ASP A 259 -2.62 -2.50 -9.56
C ASP A 259 -3.25 -2.37 -8.17
N ILE A 260 -3.70 -1.16 -7.81
CA ILE A 260 -4.41 -0.89 -6.56
C ILE A 260 -5.73 -1.67 -6.49
N ALA A 261 -6.45 -1.82 -7.59
CA ALA A 261 -7.68 -2.62 -7.65
C ALA A 261 -7.39 -4.11 -7.37
N ARG A 262 -6.29 -4.66 -7.91
CA ARG A 262 -5.87 -6.03 -7.60
C ARG A 262 -5.50 -6.18 -6.13
N LYS A 263 -4.75 -5.21 -5.58
CA LYS A 263 -4.44 -5.13 -4.15
C LYS A 263 -5.70 -5.11 -3.30
N HIS A 264 -6.67 -4.23 -3.60
CA HIS A 264 -7.95 -4.11 -2.90
C HIS A 264 -8.64 -5.46 -2.72
N ARG A 265 -8.81 -6.22 -3.81
CA ARG A 265 -9.42 -7.57 -3.74
C ARG A 265 -8.69 -8.53 -2.79
N LEU A 266 -7.36 -8.47 -2.76
CA LEU A 266 -6.56 -9.35 -1.91
C LEU A 266 -6.65 -8.90 -0.45
N VAL A 267 -6.54 -7.59 -0.19
CA VAL A 267 -6.46 -7.09 1.17
C VAL A 267 -7.81 -7.06 1.88
N SER A 268 -8.91 -6.96 1.12
CA SER A 268 -10.29 -7.02 1.62
C SER A 268 -10.83 -8.45 1.76
N SER A 269 -9.96 -9.46 1.63
CA SER A 269 -10.33 -10.89 1.73
C SER A 269 -9.29 -11.68 2.53
N GLN A 270 -8.65 -11.02 3.49
CA GLN A 270 -7.57 -11.61 4.30
C GLN A 270 -8.11 -12.25 5.56
N TYR A 271 -7.23 -12.93 6.28
CA TYR A 271 -7.47 -13.38 7.63
C TYR A 271 -6.44 -12.83 8.59
N ARG A 272 -6.87 -12.39 9.77
CA ARG A 272 -6.01 -12.18 10.92
C ARG A 272 -5.90 -13.50 11.69
N VAL A 273 -4.69 -14.03 11.75
CA VAL A 273 -4.35 -15.24 12.51
C VAL A 273 -3.69 -14.83 13.81
N THR A 274 -4.29 -15.19 14.95
CA THR A 274 -3.61 -15.08 16.25
C THR A 274 -3.17 -16.44 16.72
N PHE A 275 -1.95 -16.56 17.23
CA PHE A 275 -1.39 -17.85 17.63
C PHE A 275 -0.63 -17.75 18.96
N ALA A 276 -0.51 -18.88 19.66
CA ALA A 276 0.38 -19.02 20.80
C ALA A 276 1.73 -19.60 20.31
N PRO A 277 2.85 -18.88 20.50
CA PRO A 277 4.16 -19.45 20.22
C PRO A 277 4.47 -20.57 21.22
N PRO A 278 5.26 -21.58 20.83
CA PRO A 278 5.70 -22.64 21.73
C PRO A 278 6.59 -22.08 22.86
N GLU A 279 6.60 -22.74 24.03
CA GLU A 279 7.37 -22.29 25.22
C GLU A 279 8.88 -22.10 24.96
N GLU A 280 9.42 -22.83 23.98
CA GLU A 280 10.85 -22.85 23.62
C GLU A 280 11.20 -21.91 22.45
N ALA A 281 10.27 -21.04 22.01
CA ALA A 281 10.53 -20.09 20.93
C ALA A 281 11.70 -19.16 21.25
N SER A 282 12.53 -18.88 20.25
CA SER A 282 13.67 -17.97 20.40
C SER A 282 13.22 -16.49 20.49
N ASP A 283 14.13 -15.60 20.90
CA ASP A 283 13.88 -14.15 20.99
C ASP A 283 13.58 -13.50 19.62
N GLN A 284 13.97 -14.14 18.51
CA GLN A 284 13.72 -13.71 17.13
C GLN A 284 13.24 -14.91 16.31
N PRO A 285 12.00 -15.36 16.53
CA PRO A 285 11.55 -16.61 15.97
C PRO A 285 11.32 -16.51 14.46
N ALA A 286 11.67 -17.55 13.74
CA ALA A 286 11.28 -17.74 12.35
C ALA A 286 9.84 -18.25 12.30
N ILE A 287 8.91 -17.43 11.81
CA ILE A 287 7.50 -17.80 11.70
C ILE A 287 7.17 -18.22 10.27
N ARG A 288 6.47 -19.35 10.13
CA ARG A 288 5.95 -19.85 8.85
C ARG A 288 4.45 -20.10 8.97
N VAL A 289 3.72 -19.73 7.93
CA VAL A 289 2.30 -20.07 7.77
C VAL A 289 2.20 -21.16 6.72
N LEU A 290 1.47 -22.23 7.04
CA LEU A 290 1.22 -23.38 6.20
C LEU A 290 -0.28 -23.62 6.11
N THR A 291 -0.71 -24.32 5.05
CA THR A 291 -2.08 -24.80 4.92
C THR A 291 -2.13 -26.25 4.49
N THR A 292 -3.08 -27.00 5.03
CA THR A 292 -3.37 -28.37 4.58
C THR A 292 -4.25 -28.41 3.34
N ARG A 293 -4.86 -27.27 2.96
CA ARG A 293 -5.72 -27.17 1.79
C ARG A 293 -4.89 -27.21 0.50
N SER A 294 -5.18 -28.19 -0.35
CA SER A 294 -4.52 -28.33 -1.65
C SER A 294 -4.93 -27.23 -2.62
N GLY A 295 -3.98 -26.76 -3.44
CA GLY A 295 -4.28 -25.79 -4.50
C GLY A 295 -4.46 -24.36 -4.00
N VAL A 296 -3.94 -24.04 -2.81
CA VAL A 296 -4.01 -22.70 -2.23
C VAL A 296 -2.61 -22.12 -2.04
N ASN A 297 -2.43 -20.89 -2.51
CA ASN A 297 -1.27 -20.05 -2.23
C ASN A 297 -1.53 -19.23 -0.97
N MET A 298 -0.47 -18.93 -0.22
CA MET A 298 -0.55 -18.12 1.01
C MET A 298 0.43 -16.96 0.91
N THR A 299 -0.04 -15.77 1.29
CA THR A 299 0.79 -14.58 1.42
C THR A 299 0.67 -14.05 2.84
N PRO A 300 1.57 -14.44 3.76
CA PRO A 300 1.57 -13.92 5.12
C PRO A 300 2.26 -12.55 5.17
N THR A 301 1.70 -11.63 5.96
CA THR A 301 2.26 -10.31 6.22
C THR A 301 2.10 -9.96 7.71
N MET A 302 3.00 -9.14 8.24
CA MET A 302 2.89 -8.68 9.64
C MET A 302 1.79 -7.64 9.81
N ASN A 303 1.46 -6.91 8.76
CA ASN A 303 0.70 -5.67 8.82
C ASN A 303 -0.53 -5.66 7.88
N GLY A 304 -0.83 -6.77 7.22
CA GLY A 304 -1.96 -6.90 6.30
C GLY A 304 -1.73 -6.23 4.94
N ASN A 305 -0.60 -5.54 4.75
CA ASN A 305 -0.33 -4.83 3.52
C ASN A 305 0.33 -5.76 2.50
N ILE A 306 -0.45 -6.19 1.51
CA ILE A 306 0.00 -7.05 0.42
C ILE A 306 0.50 -6.15 -0.73
N PRO A 307 1.73 -6.37 -1.24
CA PRO A 307 2.28 -5.64 -2.39
C PRO A 307 1.46 -5.83 -3.68
#